data_AF-A0A3D4THW3-F1
#
_entry.id   AF-A0A3D4THW3-F1
#
_cell.length_a   1.000
_cell.length_b   1.000
_cell.length_c   1.000
_cell.angle_alpha   90.00
_cell.angle_beta   90.00
_cell.angle_gamma   90.00
#
_symmetry.space_group_name_H-M   'P 1'
#
loop_
_entity.id
_entity.type
_entity.pdbx_description
1 polymer ?
#
loop_
_entity_poly.entity_id
_entity_poly.type
_entity_poly.pdbx_seq_one_letter_code
_entity_poly.pdbx_strand_id
1 'polypeptide(L)' 'MSAPKPEPISHTAEMVIATVVGVGVGLGADNLLLGCVVGIAVGIVLSIAKTLYVDRKRRRR' A
#
# COMPACT_ATOMS: atom_id res chain seq x y z
N MET A 1 23.83 -11.09 23.90
CA MET A 1 22.36 -11.12 23.78
C MET A 1 22.02 -10.48 22.44
N SER A 2 21.68 -11.27 21.42
CA SER A 2 21.31 -10.72 20.11
C SER A 2 19.92 -10.10 20.22
N ALA A 3 19.82 -8.79 19.96
CA ALA A 3 18.53 -8.11 19.90
C ALA A 3 17.62 -8.80 18.87
N PRO A 4 16.32 -8.99 19.14
CA PRO A 4 15.41 -9.58 18.19
C PRO A 4 15.40 -8.73 16.92
N LYS A 5 15.64 -9.38 15.77
CA LYS A 5 15.68 -8.74 14.45
C LYS A 5 14.30 -8.09 14.19
N PRO A 6 14.22 -6.87 13.64
CA PRO A 6 12.93 -6.26 13.32
C PRO A 6 12.14 -7.18 12.40
N GLU A 7 10.94 -7.59 12.80
CA GLU A 7 10.04 -8.34 11.93
C GLU A 7 9.70 -7.48 10.71
N PRO A 8 9.89 -7.98 9.47
CA PRO A 8 9.57 -7.21 8.28
C PRO A 8 8.08 -6.88 8.25
N ILE A 9 7.75 -5.59 8.15
CA ILE A 9 6.37 -5.16 7.93
C ILE A 9 5.97 -5.66 6.54
N SER A 10 5.06 -6.64 6.48
CA SER A 10 4.57 -7.15 5.20
C SER A 10 3.84 -6.06 4.43
N HIS A 11 4.40 -5.67 3.28
CA HIS A 11 3.79 -4.74 2.32
C HIS A 11 3.00 -5.44 1.21
N THR A 12 2.80 -6.75 1.32
CA THR A 12 2.21 -7.60 0.28
C THR A 12 0.78 -7.18 -0.04
N ALA A 13 -0.04 -6.89 0.97
CA ALA A 13 -1.42 -6.48 0.76
C ALA A 13 -1.52 -5.13 0.03
N GLU A 14 -0.67 -4.15 0.40
CA GLU A 14 -0.64 -2.83 -0.22
C GLU A 14 -0.23 -2.93 -1.70
N MET A 15 0.76 -3.77 -1.98
CA MET A 15 1.23 -4.04 -3.35
C MET A 15 0.15 -4.73 -4.20
N VAL A 16 -0.55 -5.73 -3.65
CA VAL A 16 -1.62 -6.44 -4.36
C VAL A 16 -2.77 -5.49 -4.67
N ILE A 17 -3.20 -4.68 -3.70
CA ILE A 17 -4.30 -3.71 -3.90
C ILE A 17 -3.90 -2.65 -4.94
N ALA A 18 -2.69 -2.09 -4.83
CA ALA A 18 -2.19 -1.11 -5.79
C ALA A 18 -2.18 -1.67 -7.23
N THR A 19 -1.73 -2.91 -7.40
CA THR A 19 -1.67 -3.58 -8.70
C THR A 19 -3.06 -3.84 -9.27
N VAL A 20 -3.98 -4.39 -8.48
CA VAL A 20 -5.36 -4.71 -8.94
C VAL A 20 -6.11 -3.44 -9.30
N VAL A 21 -6.01 -2.39 -8.48
CA VAL A 21 -6.67 -1.09 -8.74
C VAL A 21 -6.07 -0.42 -9.98
N GLY A 22 -4.73 -0.40 -10.10
CA GLY A 22 -4.05 0.19 -11.26
C GLY A 22 -4.41 -0.51 -12.56
N VAL A 23 -4.40 -1.84 -12.59
CA VAL A 23 -4.79 -2.64 -13.76
C VAL A 23 -6.27 -2.45 -14.07
N GLY A 24 -7.14 -2.50 -13.06
CA GLY A 24 -8.59 -2.32 -13.26
C GLY A 24 -8.95 -0.97 -13.87
N VAL A 25 -8.33 0.11 -13.37
CA VAL A 25 -8.52 1.47 -13.90
C VAL A 25 -7.88 1.61 -15.28
N GLY A 26 -6.70 1.04 -15.51
CA GLY A 26 -6.01 1.10 -16.80
C GLY A 26 -6.78 0.40 -17.91
N LEU A 27 -7.37 -0.76 -17.63
CA LEU A 27 -8.20 -1.49 -18.59
C LEU A 27 -9.56 -0.83 -18.78
N GLY A 28 -10.21 -0.38 -17.70
CA GLY A 28 -11.54 0.24 -17.80
C GLY A 28 -11.55 1.59 -18.51
N ALA A 29 -10.40 2.28 -18.57
CA ALA A 29 -10.22 3.54 -19.27
C ALA A 29 -9.48 3.40 -20.62
N ASP A 30 -9.17 2.16 -21.05
CA ASP A 30 -8.32 1.87 -22.21
C ASP A 30 -6.99 2.66 -22.21
N ASN A 31 -6.48 2.97 -21.01
CA ASN A 31 -5.32 3.82 -20.80
C ASN A 31 -4.45 3.28 -19.65
N LEU A 32 -3.51 2.43 -20.03
CA LEU A 32 -2.56 1.80 -19.09
C LEU A 32 -1.66 2.81 -18.37
N LEU A 33 -1.33 3.95 -19.00
CA LEU A 33 -0.57 5.03 -18.36
C LEU A 33 -1.36 5.65 -17.19
N LEU A 34 -2.65 5.90 -17.40
CA LEU A 34 -3.55 6.35 -16.34
C LEU A 34 -3.64 5.30 -15.24
N GLY A 35 -3.78 4.02 -15.60
CA GLY A 35 -3.76 2.90 -14.65
C GLY A 35 -2.49 2.85 -13.79
N CYS A 36 -1.31 3.07 -14.38
CA CYS A 36 -0.04 3.14 -13.67
C CYS A 36 0.00 4.31 -12.67
N VAL A 37 -0.37 5.52 -13.10
CA VAL A 37 -0.39 6.70 -12.22
C VAL A 37 -1.34 6.49 -11.04
N VAL A 38 -2.53 5.97 -11.32
CA VAL A 38 -3.54 5.68 -10.29
C VAL A 38 -3.07 4.58 -9.35
N GLY A 39 -2.50 3.48 -9.87
CA GLY A 39 -1.97 2.38 -9.06
C GLY A 39 -0.86 2.84 -8.11
N ILE A 40 0.08 3.65 -8.60
CA ILE A 40 1.16 4.22 -7.78
C ILE A 40 0.58 5.14 -6.70
N ALA A 41 -0.32 6.06 -7.07
CA ALA A 41 -0.94 6.98 -6.12
C ALA A 41 -1.69 6.23 -5.01
N VAL A 42 -2.49 5.23 -5.36
CA VAL A 42 -3.23 4.38 -4.42
C VAL A 42 -2.28 3.59 -3.50
N GLY A 43 -1.20 3.03 -4.05
CA GLY A 43 -0.19 2.31 -3.27
C GLY A 43 0.50 3.21 -2.22
N ILE A 44 0.87 4.44 -2.59
CA ILE A 44 1.45 5.42 -1.67
C ILE A 44 0.45 5.77 -0.56
N VAL A 45 -0.80 6.07 -0.91
CA VAL A 45 -1.84 6.44 0.06
C VAL A 45 -2.09 5.32 1.05
N LEU A 46 -2.18 4.06 0.59
CA LEU A 46 -2.36 2.91 1.46
C LEU A 46 -1.19 2.71 2.42
N SER A 47 0.05 2.89 1.94
CA SER A 47 1.26 2.79 2.76
C SER A 47 1.26 3.83 3.90
N ILE A 48 0.89 5.08 3.58
CA ILE A 48 0.75 6.15 4.56
C ILE A 48 -0.40 5.85 5.53
N ALA A 49 -1.56 5.44 5.01
CA ALA A 49 -2.74 5.15 5.83
C ALA A 49 -2.48 4.03 6.85
N LYS A 50 -1.79 2.96 6.44
CA LYS A 50 -1.41 1.86 7.34
C LYS A 50 -0.45 2.34 8.43
N THR A 51 0.53 3.17 8.06
CA THR A 51 1.48 3.77 9.02
C THR A 51 0.73 4.58 10.09
N LEU A 52 -0.19 5.45 9.66
CA LEU A 52 -1.02 6.26 10.56
C LEU A 52 -1.98 5.41 11.40
N TYR A 53 -2.56 4.35 10.82
CA TYR A 53 -3.46 3.45 11.53
C TYR A 53 -2.73 2.71 12.66
N VAL A 54 -1.53 2.19 12.40
CA VAL A 54 -0.70 1.51 13.41
C VAL A 54 -0.26 2.49 14.49
N ASP A 55 0.17 3.71 14.14
CA ASP A 55 0.53 4.74 15.11
C ASP A 55 -0.65 5.11 16.02
N ARG A 56 -1.82 5.34 15.41
CA ARG A 56 -3.06 5.65 16.15
C ARG A 56 -3.52 4.51 17.06
N LYS A 57 -3.37 3.26 16.61
CA LYS A 57 -3.69 2.06 17.43
C LYS A 57 -2.74 1.93 18.62
N ARG A 58 -1.44 2.25 18.45
CA ARG A 58 -0.47 2.26 19.54
C ARG A 58 -0.78 3.32 20.59
N ARG A 59 -1.19 4.52 20.19
CA ARG A 59 -1.58 5.59 21.14
C ARG A 59 -2.88 5.31 21.91
N ARG A 60 -3.70 4.36 21.46
CA ARG A 60 -4.94 3.95 22.15
C ARG A 60 -4.77 2.75 23.09
N ARG A 61 -3.58 2.13 23.11
CA ARG A 61 -3.20 1.09 24.06
C ARG A 61 -2.31 1.68 25.14
#